data_AF-A0A1C4YNZ9-F1
#
_entry.id   AF-A0A1C4YNZ9-F1
#
_cell.length_a   1.000
_cell.length_b   1.000
_cell.length_c   1.000
_cell.angle_alpha   90.00
_cell.angle_beta   90.00
_cell.angle_gamma   90.00
#
_symmetry.space_group_name_H-M   'P 1'
#
loop_
_entity.id
_entity.type
_entity.pdbx_description
1 polymer ?
#
loop_
_entity_poly.entity_id
_entity_poly.type
_entity_poly.pdbx_seq_one_letter_code
_entity_poly.pdbx_strand_id
1 'polypeptide(L)'
;MGEQGRASKAPQGSPDPSLPSKPTTISTKQGRMIRAELLGNFAEADRLRDLLRAENSDLEVLSGAFVAAVRRRFGRIDDLRGITEFVANLGAILGAGVPRRETEAMVRVVLGEEYLLDSVEPEAAGTAVWAVLLGVVMELELSSTDVDSLILEAEWYAGMIDQLGALDALRSASPEMHPAWWRLPHSW
;
A
#
# COMPACT_ATOMS: atom_id res chain seq x y z
N MET A 1 -32.51 -6.08 60.40
CA MET A 1 -31.11 -5.62 60.36
C MET A 1 -30.41 -6.29 59.18
N GLY A 2 -30.57 -5.70 57.99
CA GLY A 2 -29.67 -5.91 56.84
C GLY A 2 -28.49 -4.93 56.96
N GLU A 3 -27.45 -4.91 56.12
CA GLU A 3 -27.14 -5.55 54.84
C GLU A 3 -25.62 -5.79 54.84
N GLN A 4 -25.16 -6.93 54.32
CA GLN A 4 -23.73 -7.15 54.03
C GLN A 4 -23.45 -6.68 52.59
N GLY A 5 -22.68 -5.60 52.46
CA GLY A 5 -22.22 -5.09 51.18
C GLY A 5 -21.24 -6.06 50.50
N ARG A 6 -21.65 -6.66 49.38
CA ARG A 6 -20.75 -7.31 48.43
C ARG A 6 -20.23 -6.26 47.45
N ALA A 7 -18.94 -5.94 47.56
CA ALA A 7 -18.22 -5.21 46.53
C ALA A 7 -18.12 -6.07 45.27
N SER A 8 -18.79 -5.65 44.19
CA SER A 8 -18.60 -6.21 42.86
C SER A 8 -17.22 -5.82 42.34
N LYS A 9 -16.36 -6.81 42.19
CA LYS A 9 -15.09 -6.73 41.48
C LYS A 9 -15.41 -6.63 39.99
N ALA A 10 -15.13 -5.48 39.38
CA ALA A 10 -15.23 -5.32 37.92
C ALA A 10 -14.28 -6.31 37.22
N PRO A 11 -14.70 -6.95 36.11
CA PRO A 11 -13.79 -7.79 35.34
C PRO A 11 -12.73 -6.91 34.68
N GLN A 12 -11.46 -7.13 35.04
CA GLN A 12 -10.32 -6.71 34.25
C GLN A 12 -10.44 -7.37 32.88
N GLY A 13 -10.92 -6.61 31.89
CA GLY A 13 -10.79 -6.98 30.49
C GLY A 13 -9.31 -7.10 30.17
N SER A 14 -8.89 -8.31 29.82
CA SER A 14 -7.61 -8.54 29.13
C SER A 14 -7.56 -7.60 27.91
N PRO A 15 -6.42 -6.98 27.59
CA PRO A 15 -6.29 -6.25 26.34
C PRO A 15 -6.60 -7.23 25.21
N ASP A 16 -7.56 -6.85 24.38
CA ASP A 16 -7.83 -7.40 23.04
C ASP A 16 -6.47 -7.68 22.36
N PRO A 17 -6.23 -8.79 21.63
CA PRO A 17 -5.03 -8.97 20.83
C PRO A 17 -4.94 -7.84 19.79
N SER A 18 -4.35 -6.74 20.26
CA SER A 18 -4.51 -5.40 19.73
C SER A 18 -3.86 -5.30 18.37
N LEU A 19 -4.61 -4.75 17.42
CA LEU A 19 -4.08 -4.22 16.17
C LEU A 19 -2.76 -3.47 16.43
N PRO A 20 -1.78 -3.57 15.52
CA PRO A 20 -0.49 -2.94 15.73
C PRO A 20 -0.69 -1.43 15.87
N SER A 21 -0.01 -0.81 16.84
CA SER A 21 -0.01 0.65 16.96
C SER A 21 0.57 1.26 15.68
N LYS A 22 0.00 2.38 15.22
CA LYS A 22 0.55 3.09 14.06
C LYS A 22 2.01 3.51 14.33
N PRO A 23 2.95 3.25 13.41
CA PRO A 23 4.34 3.64 13.57
C PRO A 23 4.45 5.17 13.56
N THR A 24 5.44 5.68 14.31
CA THR A 24 5.75 7.11 14.40
C THR A 24 6.99 7.50 13.61
N THR A 25 7.77 6.52 13.15
CA THR A 25 8.96 6.69 12.32
C THR A 25 9.00 5.62 11.23
N ILE A 26 9.49 5.99 10.04
CA ILE A 26 9.68 5.04 8.93
C ILE A 26 10.85 4.14 9.29
N SER A 27 10.56 2.87 9.52
CA SER A 27 11.49 1.93 10.12
C SER A 27 12.07 0.94 9.11
N THR A 28 11.28 0.60 8.09
CA THR A 28 11.64 -0.43 7.13
C THR A 28 12.57 0.13 6.05
N LYS A 29 13.41 -0.74 5.47
CA LYS A 29 14.23 -0.37 4.30
C LYS A 29 13.34 -0.08 3.09
N GLN A 30 12.28 -0.85 2.92
CA GLN A 30 11.33 -0.66 1.83
C GLN A 30 10.55 0.66 1.96
N GLY A 31 10.07 1.02 3.16
CA GLY A 31 9.44 2.31 3.41
C GLY A 31 10.38 3.47 3.10
N ARG A 32 11.65 3.38 3.51
CA ARG A 32 12.67 4.38 3.15
C ARG A 32 12.96 4.44 1.66
N MET A 33 12.96 3.30 0.96
CA MET A 33 13.15 3.23 -0.49
C MET A 33 12.01 3.93 -1.22
N ILE A 34 10.76 3.58 -0.89
CA ILE A 34 9.57 4.20 -1.49
C ILE A 34 9.57 5.71 -1.22
N ARG A 35 9.83 6.12 0.03
CA ARG A 35 9.98 7.53 0.39
C ARG A 35 11.01 8.25 -0.47
N ALA A 36 12.20 7.66 -0.63
CA ALA A 36 13.26 8.26 -1.43
C ALA A 36 12.84 8.42 -2.89
N GLU A 37 12.17 7.41 -3.45
CA GLU A 37 11.65 7.42 -4.83
C GLU A 37 10.59 8.49 -5.04
N LEU A 38 9.61 8.61 -4.13
CA LEU A 38 8.56 9.63 -4.20
C LEU A 38 9.06 11.06 -4.01
N LEU A 39 10.19 11.24 -3.33
CA LEU A 39 10.84 12.55 -3.16
C LEU A 39 11.95 12.82 -4.19
N GLY A 40 12.12 11.95 -5.19
CA GLY A 40 13.12 12.11 -6.25
C GLY A 40 14.58 11.89 -5.81
N ASN A 41 14.81 11.31 -4.63
CA ASN A 41 16.14 10.89 -4.19
C ASN A 41 16.49 9.50 -4.75
N PHE A 42 16.62 9.42 -6.07
CA PHE A 42 16.80 8.15 -6.79
C PHE A 42 18.09 7.42 -6.40
N ALA A 43 19.16 8.14 -6.06
CA ALA A 43 20.41 7.52 -5.63
C ALA A 43 20.25 6.70 -4.34
N GLU A 44 19.48 7.22 -3.36
CA GLU A 44 19.18 6.48 -2.13
C GLU A 44 18.16 5.36 -2.39
N ALA A 45 17.17 5.59 -3.26
CA ALA A 45 16.20 4.57 -3.66
C ALA A 45 16.91 3.37 -4.30
N ASP A 46 17.82 3.60 -5.24
CA ASP A 46 18.60 2.56 -5.92
C ASP A 46 19.47 1.77 -4.94
N ARG A 47 20.17 2.47 -4.04
CA ARG A 47 20.96 1.84 -2.98
C ARG A 47 20.11 0.93 -2.10
N LEU A 48 18.95 1.40 -1.64
CA LEU A 48 18.06 0.62 -0.79
C LEU A 48 17.44 -0.56 -1.55
N ARG A 49 17.13 -0.40 -2.83
CA ARG A 49 16.62 -1.47 -3.71
C ARG A 49 17.64 -2.59 -3.87
N ASP A 50 18.91 -2.27 -4.07
CA ASP A 50 19.99 -3.26 -4.16
C ASP A 50 20.17 -4.02 -2.85
N LEU A 51 20.07 -3.35 -1.70
CA LEU A 51 20.12 -4.00 -0.39
C LEU A 51 18.93 -4.94 -0.17
N LEU A 52 17.71 -4.50 -0.50
CA LEU A 52 16.50 -5.33 -0.40
C LEU A 52 16.59 -6.58 -1.30
N ARG A 53 17.14 -6.42 -2.50
CA ARG A 53 17.39 -7.54 -3.42
C ARG A 53 18.40 -8.53 -2.84
N ALA A 54 19.50 -8.05 -2.26
CA ALA A 54 20.50 -8.91 -1.65
C ALA A 54 19.95 -9.71 -0.44
N GLU A 55 18.95 -9.17 0.23
CA GLU A 55 18.30 -9.78 1.40
C GLU A 55 17.12 -10.71 1.04
N ASN A 56 16.73 -10.80 -0.25
CA ASN A 56 15.50 -11.46 -0.69
C ASN A 56 14.26 -11.01 0.12
N SER A 57 14.19 -9.72 0.45
CA SER A 57 13.09 -9.18 1.26
C SER A 57 11.82 -9.04 0.42
N ASP A 58 10.70 -9.47 1.00
CA ASP A 58 9.37 -9.25 0.43
C ASP A 58 9.01 -7.75 0.43
N LEU A 59 8.10 -7.39 -0.49
CA LEU A 59 7.70 -6.01 -0.79
C LEU A 59 6.38 -5.58 -0.12
N GLU A 60 6.12 -6.01 1.10
CA GLU A 60 4.83 -5.81 1.80
C GLU A 60 4.46 -4.32 2.00
N VAL A 61 5.46 -3.44 2.17
CA VAL A 61 5.23 -2.00 2.36
C VAL A 61 4.75 -1.32 1.08
N LEU A 62 5.08 -1.83 -0.10
CA LEU A 62 4.61 -1.28 -1.38
C LEU A 62 3.10 -1.50 -1.54
N SER A 63 2.61 -2.70 -1.21
CA SER A 63 1.18 -2.99 -1.19
C SER A 63 0.45 -2.13 -0.16
N GLY A 64 1.04 -1.94 1.03
CA GLY A 64 0.52 -1.01 2.04
C GLY A 64 0.47 0.44 1.53
N ALA A 65 1.49 0.90 0.80
CA ALA A 65 1.57 2.24 0.25
C ALA A 65 0.51 2.47 -0.84
N PHE A 66 0.27 1.46 -1.68
CA PHE A 66 -0.81 1.47 -2.64
C PHE A 66 -2.18 1.64 -1.97
N VAL A 67 -2.48 0.82 -0.96
CA VAL A 67 -3.74 0.91 -0.20
C VAL A 67 -3.89 2.28 0.47
N ALA A 68 -2.82 2.79 1.08
CA ALA A 68 -2.82 4.12 1.71
C ALA A 68 -3.09 5.23 0.67
N ALA A 69 -2.42 5.20 -0.48
CA ALA A 69 -2.61 6.18 -1.56
C ALA A 69 -4.05 6.16 -2.10
N VAL A 70 -4.59 4.97 -2.38
CA VAL A 70 -5.97 4.83 -2.87
C VAL A 70 -6.96 5.35 -1.84
N ARG A 71 -6.83 4.96 -0.56
CA ARG A 71 -7.74 5.44 0.49
C ARG A 71 -7.63 6.94 0.72
N ARG A 72 -6.44 7.52 0.59
CA ARG A 72 -6.24 8.96 0.72
C ARG A 72 -6.92 9.74 -0.41
N ARG A 73 -6.84 9.24 -1.65
CA ARG A 73 -7.44 9.91 -2.82
C ARG A 73 -8.93 9.65 -3.00
N PHE A 74 -9.37 8.42 -2.74
CA PHE A 74 -10.70 7.91 -3.10
C PHE A 74 -11.55 7.46 -1.91
N GLY A 75 -11.04 7.47 -0.67
CA GLY A 75 -11.78 7.00 0.50
C GLY A 75 -13.04 7.79 0.86
N ARG A 76 -13.36 8.85 0.11
CA ARG A 76 -14.59 9.65 0.21
C ARG A 76 -15.34 9.78 -1.14
N ILE A 77 -14.88 9.07 -2.17
CA ILE A 77 -15.41 9.17 -3.53
C ILE A 77 -16.28 7.95 -3.78
N ASP A 78 -17.57 8.20 -4.04
CA ASP A 78 -18.54 7.18 -4.43
C ASP A 78 -18.71 7.09 -5.97
N ASP A 79 -17.90 7.83 -6.74
CA ASP A 79 -18.04 7.94 -8.19
C ASP A 79 -16.90 7.25 -8.96
N LEU A 80 -17.26 6.19 -9.68
CA LEU A 80 -16.37 5.45 -10.59
C LEU A 80 -15.78 6.33 -11.69
N ARG A 81 -16.49 7.38 -12.11
CA ARG A 81 -15.99 8.31 -13.12
C ARG A 81 -14.71 9.00 -12.67
N GLY A 82 -14.61 9.34 -11.38
CA GLY A 82 -13.40 9.96 -10.82
C GLY A 82 -12.19 9.02 -10.88
N ILE A 83 -12.41 7.70 -10.74
CA ILE A 83 -11.35 6.70 -10.87
C ILE A 83 -10.91 6.61 -12.34
N THR A 84 -11.85 6.48 -13.28
CA THR A 84 -11.53 6.40 -14.70
C THR A 84 -10.79 7.64 -15.20
N GLU A 85 -11.21 8.85 -14.78
CA GLU A 85 -10.53 10.10 -15.13
C GLU A 85 -9.11 10.18 -14.55
N PHE A 86 -8.94 9.77 -13.29
CA PHE A 86 -7.61 9.67 -12.68
C PHE A 86 -6.69 8.73 -13.46
N VAL A 87 -7.13 7.49 -13.74
CA VAL A 87 -6.32 6.50 -14.46
C VAL A 87 -6.02 6.94 -15.89
N ALA A 88 -6.96 7.61 -16.56
CA ALA A 88 -6.72 8.19 -17.88
C ALA A 88 -5.60 9.25 -17.83
N ASN A 89 -5.61 10.10 -16.80
CA ASN A 89 -4.57 11.12 -16.57
C ASN A 89 -3.21 10.51 -16.25
N LEU A 90 -3.15 9.38 -15.53
CA LEU A 90 -1.90 8.66 -15.30
C LEU A 90 -1.20 8.28 -16.61
N GLY A 91 -1.95 7.81 -17.60
CA GLY A 91 -1.37 7.49 -18.91
C GLY A 91 -0.88 8.72 -19.68
N ALA A 92 -1.37 9.92 -19.36
CA ALA A 92 -0.87 11.17 -19.95
C ALA A 92 0.42 11.66 -19.27
N ILE A 93 0.54 11.46 -17.95
CA ILE A 93 1.69 11.89 -17.14
C ILE A 93 2.84 10.90 -17.23
N LEU A 94 2.53 9.62 -17.05
CA LEU A 94 3.48 8.51 -16.96
C LEU A 94 3.52 7.69 -18.26
N GLY A 95 2.95 8.21 -19.35
CA GLY A 95 3.00 7.60 -20.68
C GLY A 95 2.13 6.35 -20.89
N ALA A 96 2.18 5.83 -22.12
CA ALA A 96 1.33 4.74 -22.60
C ALA A 96 1.62 3.37 -21.95
N GLY A 97 2.68 3.27 -21.13
CA GLY A 97 3.04 2.04 -20.43
C GLY A 97 2.15 1.72 -19.22
N VAL A 98 1.28 2.65 -18.80
CA VAL A 98 0.34 2.42 -17.69
C VAL A 98 -0.78 1.47 -18.14
N PRO A 99 -0.92 0.28 -17.52
CA PRO A 99 -1.96 -0.68 -17.87
C PRO A 99 -3.30 -0.21 -17.31
N ARG A 100 -4.02 0.61 -18.07
CA ARG A 100 -5.19 1.37 -17.58
C ARG A 100 -6.26 0.48 -16.95
N ARG A 101 -6.60 -0.63 -17.61
CA ARG A 101 -7.66 -1.54 -17.15
C ARG A 101 -7.30 -2.15 -15.80
N GLU A 102 -6.07 -2.65 -15.70
CA GLU A 102 -5.53 -3.29 -14.51
C GLU A 102 -5.35 -2.27 -13.38
N THR A 103 -4.97 -1.05 -13.72
CA THR A 103 -4.86 0.07 -12.76
C THR A 103 -6.22 0.43 -12.17
N GLU A 104 -7.26 0.55 -13.00
CA GLU A 104 -8.62 0.81 -12.53
C GLU A 104 -9.14 -0.35 -11.66
N ALA A 105 -8.96 -1.59 -12.10
CA ALA A 105 -9.35 -2.78 -11.36
C ALA A 105 -8.68 -2.81 -9.97
N MET A 106 -7.37 -2.58 -9.90
CA MET A 106 -6.63 -2.56 -8.64
C MET A 106 -7.12 -1.47 -7.67
N VAL A 107 -7.45 -0.27 -8.17
CA VAL A 107 -8.03 0.79 -7.33
C VAL A 107 -9.38 0.35 -6.78
N ARG A 108 -10.25 -0.22 -7.62
CA ARG A 108 -11.59 -0.68 -7.23
C ARG A 108 -11.56 -1.87 -6.26
N VAL A 109 -10.57 -2.77 -6.39
CA VAL A 109 -10.32 -3.85 -5.42
C VAL A 109 -10.10 -3.27 -4.01
N VAL A 110 -9.26 -2.24 -3.88
CA VAL A 110 -9.02 -1.59 -2.57
C VAL A 110 -10.27 -0.92 -2.01
N LEU A 111 -11.20 -0.51 -2.87
CA LEU A 111 -12.49 0.08 -2.51
C LEU A 111 -13.59 -0.96 -2.24
N GLY A 112 -13.29 -2.26 -2.32
CA GLY A 112 -14.18 -3.36 -1.92
C GLY A 112 -14.71 -4.21 -3.07
N GLU A 113 -14.29 -3.95 -4.32
CA GLU A 113 -14.64 -4.79 -5.47
C GLU A 113 -13.63 -5.92 -5.68
N GLU A 114 -13.45 -6.77 -4.66
CA GLU A 114 -12.40 -7.80 -4.61
C GLU A 114 -12.45 -8.78 -5.79
N TYR A 115 -13.64 -9.03 -6.35
CA TYR A 115 -13.85 -9.91 -7.51
C TYR A 115 -13.13 -9.45 -8.79
N LEU A 116 -12.68 -8.19 -8.84
CA LEU A 116 -11.93 -7.66 -9.98
C LEU A 116 -10.46 -8.10 -9.98
N LEU A 117 -9.96 -8.63 -8.86
CA LEU A 117 -8.57 -9.09 -8.76
C LEU A 117 -8.26 -10.21 -9.77
N ASP A 118 -9.23 -11.10 -10.02
CA ASP A 118 -9.12 -12.18 -11.02
C ASP A 118 -8.93 -11.68 -12.46
N SER A 119 -9.15 -10.38 -12.70
CA SER A 119 -9.00 -9.74 -14.00
C SER A 119 -7.69 -8.97 -14.17
N VAL A 120 -6.84 -8.96 -13.14
CA VAL A 120 -5.55 -8.26 -13.14
C VAL A 120 -4.44 -9.22 -13.56
N GLU A 121 -3.81 -8.92 -14.69
CA GLU A 121 -2.63 -9.67 -15.13
C GLU A 121 -1.45 -9.45 -14.17
N PRO A 122 -0.80 -10.52 -13.66
CA PRO A 122 0.29 -10.41 -12.68
C PRO A 122 1.45 -9.50 -13.13
N GLU A 123 1.78 -9.52 -14.41
CA GLU A 123 2.86 -8.70 -15.00
C GLU A 123 2.54 -7.20 -14.99
N ALA A 124 1.25 -6.84 -14.98
CA ALA A 124 0.78 -5.46 -14.98
C ALA A 124 0.61 -4.89 -13.56
N ALA A 125 0.41 -5.75 -12.56
CA ALA A 125 0.07 -5.36 -11.19
C ALA A 125 1.11 -4.40 -10.56
N GLY A 126 2.40 -4.69 -10.72
CA GLY A 126 3.45 -3.83 -10.17
C GLY A 126 3.51 -2.45 -10.82
N THR A 127 3.32 -2.36 -12.14
CA THR A 127 3.24 -1.08 -12.87
C THR A 127 2.02 -0.28 -12.44
N ALA A 128 0.86 -0.94 -12.30
CA ALA A 128 -0.38 -0.32 -11.82
C ALA A 128 -0.20 0.28 -10.42
N VAL A 129 0.38 -0.48 -9.49
CA VAL A 129 0.65 -0.03 -8.11
C VAL A 129 1.52 1.22 -8.09
N TRP A 130 2.64 1.21 -8.81
CA TRP A 130 3.53 2.37 -8.87
C TRP A 130 2.90 3.58 -9.56
N ALA A 131 2.16 3.36 -10.64
CA ALA A 131 1.48 4.43 -11.36
C ALA A 131 0.47 5.17 -10.46
N VAL A 132 -0.33 4.44 -9.68
CA VAL A 132 -1.27 5.06 -8.72
C VAL A 132 -0.53 5.79 -7.62
N LEU A 133 0.51 5.20 -7.05
CA LEU A 133 1.26 5.82 -5.96
C LEU A 133 1.89 7.15 -6.39
N LEU A 134 2.59 7.16 -7.53
CA LEU A 134 3.16 8.38 -8.12
C LEU A 134 2.06 9.38 -8.49
N GLY A 135 1.00 8.89 -9.13
CA GLY A 135 -0.16 9.67 -9.51
C GLY A 135 -0.78 10.45 -8.37
N VAL A 136 -1.03 9.79 -7.24
CA VAL A 136 -1.60 10.42 -6.04
C VAL A 136 -0.66 11.44 -5.44
N VAL A 137 0.65 11.14 -5.38
CA VAL A 137 1.66 12.08 -4.87
C VAL A 137 1.70 13.35 -5.71
N MET A 138 1.67 13.20 -7.04
CA MET A 138 1.70 14.33 -7.97
C MET A 138 0.39 15.13 -7.98
N GLU A 139 -0.77 14.47 -8.08
CA GLU A 139 -2.07 15.15 -8.18
C GLU A 139 -2.43 15.90 -6.89
N LEU A 140 -2.08 15.34 -5.73
CA LEU A 140 -2.35 15.98 -4.43
C LEU A 140 -1.21 16.90 -3.97
N GLU A 141 -0.17 17.07 -4.79
CA GLU A 141 1.02 17.88 -4.48
C GLU A 141 1.59 17.59 -3.09
N LEU A 142 1.72 16.31 -2.75
CA LEU A 142 2.06 15.89 -1.39
C LEU A 142 3.43 16.43 -0.96
N SER A 143 3.47 17.07 0.21
CA SER A 143 4.72 17.53 0.81
C SER A 143 5.56 16.37 1.33
N SER A 144 6.82 16.62 1.71
CA SER A 144 7.66 15.59 2.36
C SER A 144 7.02 15.02 3.62
N THR A 145 6.29 15.84 4.37
CA THR A 145 5.57 15.40 5.58
C THR A 145 4.36 14.53 5.23
N ASP A 146 3.66 14.84 4.14
CA ASP A 146 2.53 14.03 3.68
C ASP A 146 2.98 12.68 3.13
N VAL A 147 4.12 12.66 2.42
CA VAL A 147 4.81 11.44 2.00
C VAL A 147 5.22 10.63 3.23
N ASP A 148 5.81 11.26 4.25
CA ASP A 148 6.16 10.55 5.49
C ASP A 148 4.94 9.91 6.14
N SER A 149 3.84 10.66 6.24
CA SER A 149 2.57 10.13 6.75
C SER A 149 2.02 8.98 5.90
N LEU A 150 2.14 9.06 4.57
CA LEU A 150 1.72 7.98 3.66
C LEU A 150 2.52 6.71 3.91
N ILE A 151 3.84 6.81 4.09
CA ILE A 151 4.71 5.66 4.34
C ILE A 151 4.47 5.07 5.74
N LEU A 152 4.20 5.89 6.75
CA LEU A 152 3.82 5.38 8.07
C LEU A 152 2.51 4.59 8.02
N GLU A 153 1.51 5.09 7.27
CA GLU A 153 0.28 4.33 7.01
C GLU A 153 0.56 3.04 6.22
N ALA A 154 1.47 3.07 5.26
CA ALA A 154 1.88 1.91 4.49
C ALA A 154 2.51 0.82 5.36
N GLU A 155 3.46 1.17 6.23
CA GLU A 155 4.07 0.23 7.17
C GLU A 155 3.04 -0.35 8.15
N TRP A 156 2.06 0.46 8.56
CA TRP A 156 0.96 -0.01 9.39
C TRP A 156 0.07 -1.04 8.66
N TYR A 157 -0.32 -0.76 7.42
CA TYR A 157 -1.08 -1.71 6.60
C TYR A 157 -0.29 -2.98 6.34
N ALA A 158 1.00 -2.88 6.02
CA ALA A 158 1.85 -4.06 5.83
C ALA A 158 1.88 -4.95 7.08
N GLY A 159 2.07 -4.36 8.27
CA GLY A 159 2.03 -5.10 9.53
C GLY A 159 0.66 -5.74 9.83
N MET A 160 -0.44 -5.08 9.46
CA MET A 160 -1.77 -5.69 9.58
C MET A 160 -1.97 -6.87 8.62
N ILE A 161 -1.50 -6.73 7.38
CA ILE A 161 -1.65 -7.75 6.35
C ILE A 161 -0.84 -9.01 6.71
N ASP A 162 0.37 -8.84 7.24
CA ASP A 162 1.21 -9.92 7.75
C ASP A 162 0.54 -10.63 8.93
N GLN A 163 0.01 -9.87 9.91
CA GLN A 163 -0.69 -10.44 11.08
C GLN A 163 -2.00 -11.15 10.76
N LEU A 164 -2.69 -10.77 9.69
CA LEU A 164 -3.96 -11.38 9.29
C LEU A 164 -3.79 -12.58 8.36
N GLY A 165 -2.56 -12.91 7.92
CA GLY A 165 -2.32 -13.96 6.93
C GLY A 165 -2.98 -13.69 5.58
N ALA A 166 -3.43 -12.46 5.32
CA ALA A 166 -4.15 -12.11 4.10
C ALA A 166 -3.24 -12.16 2.85
N LEU A 167 -1.92 -11.97 3.04
CA LEU A 167 -0.94 -12.20 1.99
C LEU A 167 -0.70 -13.68 1.69
N ASP A 168 -0.99 -14.61 2.60
CA ASP A 168 -0.83 -16.04 2.29
C ASP A 168 -1.84 -16.50 1.23
N ALA A 169 -3.02 -15.88 1.13
CA ALA A 169 -3.97 -16.13 0.05
C ALA A 169 -3.46 -15.60 -1.31
N LEU A 170 -2.85 -14.40 -1.34
CA LEU A 170 -2.23 -13.82 -2.54
C LEU A 170 -0.93 -14.54 -2.94
N ARG A 171 -0.13 -14.98 -1.96
CA ARG A 171 1.14 -15.71 -2.14
C ARG A 171 0.89 -17.17 -2.57
N SER A 172 -0.15 -17.82 -2.06
CA SER A 172 -0.56 -19.18 -2.47
C SER A 172 -1.17 -19.23 -3.87
N ALA A 173 -1.75 -18.12 -4.34
CA ALA A 173 -2.31 -18.01 -5.69
C ALA A 173 -1.23 -17.83 -6.78
N SER A 174 0.02 -17.51 -6.42
CA SER A 174 1.08 -17.31 -7.41
C SER A 174 2.48 -17.65 -6.87
N PRO A 175 2.84 -18.94 -6.76
CA PRO A 175 4.13 -19.39 -6.20
C PRO A 175 5.35 -19.03 -7.06
N GLU A 176 5.17 -18.48 -8.27
CA GLU A 176 6.26 -18.09 -9.18
C GLU A 176 6.48 -16.57 -9.31
N MET A 177 5.74 -15.73 -8.56
CA MET A 177 5.92 -14.28 -8.64
C MET A 177 7.17 -13.79 -7.92
N HIS A 178 8.34 -13.91 -8.56
CA HIS A 178 9.33 -12.85 -8.48
C HIS A 178 8.77 -11.65 -9.27
N PRO A 179 8.30 -10.59 -8.61
CA PRO A 179 7.26 -9.76 -9.19
C PRO A 179 7.85 -8.90 -10.32
N ALA A 180 7.50 -9.17 -11.57
CA ALA A 180 8.13 -8.68 -12.82
C ALA A 180 8.39 -7.16 -12.96
N TRP A 181 7.93 -6.32 -12.01
CA TRP A 181 8.22 -4.88 -11.94
C TRP A 181 9.69 -4.54 -11.70
N TRP A 182 10.55 -5.48 -11.28
CA TRP A 182 12.02 -5.29 -11.22
C TRP A 182 12.67 -5.10 -12.61
N ARG A 183 11.91 -5.30 -13.69
CA ARG A 183 12.35 -5.14 -15.08
C ARG A 183 11.83 -3.88 -15.77
N LEU A 184 11.15 -2.98 -15.05
CA LEU A 184 10.72 -1.72 -15.65
C LEU A 184 11.96 -0.88 -16.02
N PRO A 185 12.14 -0.49 -17.29
CA PRO A 185 13.24 0.36 -17.71
C PRO A 185 13.11 1.75 -17.09
N HIS A 186 14.17 2.20 -16.41
CA HIS A 186 14.28 3.48 -15.71
C HIS A 186 14.49 4.70 -16.63
N SER A 187 13.68 4.84 -17.67
CA SER A 187 13.67 6.06 -18.50
C SER A 187 12.25 6.62 -18.56
N TRP A 188 11.91 7.45 -17.57
CA TRP A 188 10.84 8.43 -17.62
C TRP A 188 11.46 9.81 -17.53
#